data_AF-A0A3R7E4E9-F1
#
_entry.id   AF-A0A3R7E4E9-F1
#
_cell.length_a   1.000
_cell.length_b   1.000
_cell.length_c   1.000
_cell.angle_alpha   90.00
_cell.angle_beta   90.00
_cell.angle_gamma   90.00
#
_symmetry.space_group_name_H-M   'P 1'
#
loop_
_entity.id
_entity.type
_entity.pdbx_description
1 polymer ?
#
loop_
_entity_poly.entity_id
_entity_poly.type
_entity_poly.pdbx_seq_one_letter_code
_entity_poly.pdbx_strand_id
1 'polypeptide(L)'
;MDCVETKEGATLYLPVFVHGAYLAFGDVHAAQGDGELCGTALEVSANVRLRIEVVKGWEINWPRIEDEEYIMVAGSSRPLMEAYKIAHVELLSWLVNDYGFDKWEAIQVLSQVGTCRIGNVVDPNYTVVAKFPKKYLTSN
;
A
#
# COMPACT_ATOMS: atom_id res chain seq x y z
N MET A 1 1.90 9.58 -3.65
CA MET A 1 2.01 8.12 -3.32
C MET A 1 2.25 7.38 -4.62
N ASP A 2 1.39 7.68 -5.60
CA ASP A 2 1.60 7.49 -7.03
C ASP A 2 2.05 6.07 -7.27
N CYS A 3 1.17 5.16 -6.85
CA CYS A 3 1.31 3.74 -7.06
C CYS A 3 0.12 3.27 -7.90
N VAL A 4 0.41 2.44 -8.90
CA VAL A 4 -0.62 1.94 -9.82
C VAL A 4 -1.62 0.97 -9.16
N GLU A 5 -1.33 0.55 -7.92
CA GLU A 5 -2.18 -0.25 -7.06
C GLU A 5 -3.44 0.49 -6.56
N THR A 6 -3.41 1.82 -6.43
CA THR A 6 -4.59 2.62 -6.05
C THR A 6 -5.47 2.86 -7.28
N LYS A 7 -6.20 1.82 -7.69
CA LYS A 7 -7.04 1.79 -8.89
C LYS A 7 -8.44 1.27 -8.58
N GLU A 8 -9.31 1.27 -9.58
CA GLU A 8 -10.64 0.64 -9.48
C GLU A 8 -10.53 -0.83 -9.01
N GLY A 9 -11.42 -1.21 -8.09
CA GLY A 9 -11.46 -2.54 -7.48
C GLY A 9 -10.54 -2.73 -6.28
N ALA A 10 -9.62 -1.80 -6.01
CA ALA A 10 -8.79 -1.84 -4.81
C ALA A 10 -9.48 -1.16 -3.62
N THR A 11 -9.22 -1.68 -2.42
CA THR A 11 -9.57 -1.05 -1.14
C THR A 11 -8.31 -0.43 -0.55
N LEU A 12 -8.39 0.85 -0.19
CA LEU A 12 -7.32 1.58 0.51
C LEU A 12 -7.71 1.76 1.98
N TYR A 13 -6.89 1.25 2.88
CA TYR A 13 -7.02 1.44 4.32
C TYR A 13 -6.04 2.51 4.78
N LEU A 14 -6.58 3.55 5.41
CA LEU A 14 -5.82 4.69 5.92
C LEU A 14 -5.95 4.77 7.45
N PRO A 15 -4.86 5.04 8.17
CA PRO A 15 -4.94 5.30 9.60
C PRO A 15 -5.74 6.56 9.90
N VAL A 16 -6.63 6.49 10.89
CA VAL A 16 -7.41 7.64 11.37
C VAL A 16 -6.68 8.28 12.54
N PHE A 17 -5.89 9.32 12.26
CA PHE A 17 -5.12 10.03 13.29
C PHE A 17 -5.94 11.10 14.04
N VAL A 18 -7.07 11.54 13.46
CA VAL A 18 -7.91 12.60 14.03
C VAL A 18 -9.39 12.24 13.87
N HIS A 19 -10.23 12.75 14.78
CA HIS A 19 -11.67 12.58 14.69
C HIS A 19 -12.21 13.12 13.35
N GLY A 20 -13.01 12.31 12.67
CA GLY A 20 -13.57 12.64 11.35
C GLY A 20 -12.67 12.29 10.16
N ALA A 21 -11.42 11.85 10.38
CA ALA A 21 -10.43 11.41 9.39
C ALA A 21 -9.98 12.44 8.33
N TYR A 22 -10.85 13.38 7.93
CA TYR A 22 -10.61 14.40 6.91
C TYR A 22 -10.05 13.83 5.59
N LEU A 23 -10.70 12.80 5.05
CA LEU A 23 -10.31 12.22 3.77
C LEU A 23 -10.34 13.28 2.66
N ALA A 24 -9.23 13.39 1.94
CA ALA A 24 -9.09 14.13 0.69
C ALA A 24 -8.36 13.26 -0.33
N PHE A 25 -8.70 13.41 -1.61
CA PHE A 25 -8.04 12.73 -2.71
C PHE A 25 -8.05 13.62 -3.96
N GLY A 26 -7.16 13.33 -4.90
CA GLY A 26 -6.97 14.05 -6.15
C GLY A 26 -5.89 13.36 -6.98
N ASP A 27 -5.29 14.11 -7.91
CA ASP A 27 -4.12 13.67 -8.68
C ASP A 27 -4.35 12.34 -9.42
N VAL A 28 -5.38 12.32 -10.27
CA VAL A 28 -5.77 11.11 -10.99
C VAL A 28 -4.96 11.00 -12.28
N HIS A 29 -4.39 9.82 -12.49
CA HIS A 29 -3.60 9.51 -13.67
C HIS A 29 -4.34 8.52 -14.58
N ALA A 30 -4.42 8.83 -15.87
CA ALA A 30 -4.95 7.88 -16.86
C ALA A 30 -3.97 6.73 -17.16
N ALA A 31 -2.67 6.97 -16.94
CA ALA A 31 -1.61 5.97 -17.01
C ALA A 31 -0.38 6.45 -16.22
N GLN A 32 0.28 5.54 -15.52
CA GLN A 32 1.55 5.79 -14.83
C GLN A 32 2.42 4.54 -14.89
N GLY A 33 3.74 4.72 -15.04
CA GLY A 33 4.73 3.66 -14.88
C GLY A 33 5.40 3.69 -13.49
N ASP A 34 6.10 2.62 -13.13
CA ASP A 34 6.81 2.56 -11.85
C ASP A 34 7.90 3.62 -11.75
N GLY A 35 7.94 4.30 -10.61
CA GLY A 35 8.90 5.34 -10.29
C GLY A 35 8.52 6.72 -10.82
N GLU A 36 7.54 6.84 -11.71
CA GLU A 36 7.08 8.12 -12.25
C GLU A 36 8.24 8.99 -12.78
N LEU A 37 9.16 8.36 -13.52
CA LEU A 37 10.53 8.84 -13.71
C LEU A 37 10.66 10.31 -14.19
N CYS A 38 9.76 10.79 -15.05
CA CYS A 38 9.82 12.15 -15.58
C CYS A 38 9.22 13.22 -14.65
N GLY A 39 8.73 12.82 -13.47
CA GLY A 39 8.16 13.73 -12.47
C GLY A 39 6.65 13.89 -12.53
N THR A 40 5.99 13.33 -13.55
CA THR A 40 4.53 13.37 -13.73
C THR A 40 4.06 12.11 -14.43
N ALA A 41 2.79 11.79 -14.29
CA ALA A 41 2.11 10.73 -15.02
C ALA A 41 1.30 11.31 -16.20
N LEU A 42 0.35 10.53 -16.74
CA LEU A 42 -0.65 11.04 -17.66
C LEU A 42 -1.79 11.72 -16.87
N GLU A 43 -1.57 12.98 -16.50
CA GLU A 43 -2.44 13.77 -15.64
C GLU A 43 -3.83 14.01 -16.24
N VAL A 44 -4.90 13.74 -15.48
CA VAL A 44 -6.28 13.94 -15.93
C VAL A 44 -7.22 14.43 -14.83
N SER A 45 -8.29 15.12 -15.25
CA SER A 45 -9.47 15.32 -14.40
C SER A 45 -10.37 14.09 -14.48
N ALA A 46 -10.85 13.61 -13.33
CA ALA A 46 -11.69 12.42 -13.27
C ALA A 46 -12.80 12.55 -12.23
N ASN A 47 -13.89 11.79 -12.44
CA ASN A 47 -14.91 11.56 -11.43
C ASN A 47 -14.67 10.19 -10.79
N VAL A 48 -14.39 10.17 -9.50
CA VAL A 48 -14.13 8.93 -8.75
C VAL A 48 -15.30 8.68 -7.79
N ARG A 49 -15.83 7.45 -7.80
CA ARG A 49 -16.83 7.00 -6.84
C ARG A 49 -16.15 6.15 -5.78
N LEU A 50 -16.29 6.53 -4.52
CA LEU A 50 -15.72 5.82 -3.38
C LEU A 50 -16.84 5.32 -2.47
N ARG A 51 -16.63 4.15 -1.86
CA ARG A 51 -17.35 3.70 -0.66
C ARG A 51 -16.41 3.90 0.52
N ILE A 52 -16.87 4.59 1.55
CA ILE A 52 -16.07 4.93 2.72
C ILE A 52 -16.68 4.27 3.94
N GLU A 53 -15.86 3.53 4.69
CA GLU A 53 -16.25 2.86 5.92
C GLU A 53 -15.23 3.13 7.01
N VAL A 54 -15.66 3.02 8.27
CA VAL A 54 -14.77 3.14 9.42
C VAL A 54 -14.58 1.76 10.03
N VAL A 55 -13.38 1.23 9.93
CA VAL A 55 -12.98 0.00 10.61
C VAL A 55 -12.61 0.35 12.06
N LYS A 56 -13.29 -0.26 13.03
CA LYS A 56 -13.06 -0.04 14.46
C LYS A 56 -12.20 -1.15 15.03
N GLY A 57 -11.36 -0.83 16.02
CA GLY A 57 -10.52 -1.82 16.70
C GLY A 57 -9.36 -2.35 15.85
N TRP A 58 -8.98 -1.63 14.79
CA TRP A 58 -7.86 -1.98 13.92
C TRP A 58 -6.91 -0.80 13.82
N GLU A 59 -5.69 -0.99 14.31
CA GLU A 59 -4.64 0.02 14.33
C GLU A 59 -3.61 -0.31 13.25
N ILE A 60 -3.37 0.65 12.36
CA ILE A 60 -2.35 0.58 11.31
C ILE A 60 -1.54 1.87 11.34
N ASN A 61 -0.27 1.81 10.92
CA ASN A 61 0.59 3.00 10.91
C ASN A 61 0.79 3.59 9.51
N TRP A 62 0.70 2.73 8.49
CA TRP A 62 0.95 3.07 7.09
C TRP A 62 -0.23 2.68 6.20
N PRO A 63 -0.41 3.33 5.04
CA PRO A 63 -1.44 2.96 4.09
C PRO A 63 -1.33 1.49 3.67
N ARG A 64 -2.44 0.76 3.77
CA ARG A 64 -2.56 -0.61 3.27
C ARG A 64 -3.47 -0.63 2.06
N ILE A 65 -3.15 -1.42 1.05
CA ILE A 65 -3.94 -1.59 -0.17
C ILE A 65 -4.29 -3.07 -0.31
N GLU A 66 -5.50 -3.34 -0.75
CA GLU A 66 -5.99 -4.69 -0.96
C GLU A 66 -6.75 -4.76 -2.30
N ASP A 67 -6.34 -5.65 -3.20
CA ASP A 67 -7.08 -5.96 -4.42
C ASP A 67 -7.51 -7.44 -4.43
N GLU A 68 -7.97 -7.96 -5.57
CA GLU A 68 -8.40 -9.36 -5.68
C GLU A 68 -7.27 -10.37 -5.39
N GLU A 69 -6.01 -10.01 -5.71
CA GLU A 69 -4.89 -10.94 -5.72
C GLU A 69 -3.89 -10.73 -4.58
N TYR A 70 -3.76 -9.50 -4.07
CA TYR A 70 -2.73 -9.14 -3.09
C TYR A 70 -3.27 -8.32 -1.92
N ILE A 71 -2.64 -8.52 -0.76
CA ILE A 71 -2.57 -7.50 0.29
C ILE A 71 -1.24 -6.75 0.15
N MET A 72 -1.23 -5.46 0.45
CA MET A 72 -0.11 -4.60 0.13
C MET A 72 0.06 -3.47 1.14
N VAL A 73 1.29 -2.99 1.32
CA VAL A 73 1.58 -1.81 2.14
C VAL A 73 2.42 -0.82 1.37
N ALA A 74 2.01 0.45 1.39
CA ALA A 74 2.79 1.55 0.83
C ALA A 74 3.65 2.20 1.92
N GLY A 75 4.97 2.08 1.81
CA GLY A 75 5.93 2.79 2.64
C GLY A 75 6.49 3.99 1.89
N SER A 76 6.55 5.16 2.53
CA SER A 76 7.09 6.39 1.92
C SER A 76 8.18 7.01 2.78
N SER A 77 9.37 7.21 2.20
CA SER A 77 10.52 7.81 2.89
C SER A 77 11.64 8.19 1.89
N ARG A 78 12.71 8.81 2.39
CA ARG A 78 14.00 8.92 1.71
C ARG A 78 15.13 8.46 2.63
N PRO A 79 16.11 7.68 2.14
CA PRO A 79 16.25 7.16 0.77
C PRO A 79 15.24 6.03 0.44
N LEU A 80 15.20 5.60 -0.83
CA LEU A 80 14.28 4.54 -1.31
C LEU A 80 14.36 3.25 -0.46
N MET A 81 15.54 2.92 0.06
CA MET A 81 15.76 1.77 0.93
C MET A 81 14.96 1.86 2.24
N GLU A 82 14.74 3.06 2.78
CA GLU A 82 13.91 3.24 3.97
C GLU A 82 12.42 3.05 3.65
N ALA A 83 11.95 3.54 2.49
CA ALA A 83 10.60 3.27 2.01
C ALA A 83 10.36 1.76 1.83
N TYR A 84 11.34 1.05 1.24
CA TYR A 84 11.32 -0.41 1.11
C TYR A 84 11.20 -1.11 2.47
N LYS A 85 12.03 -0.75 3.45
CA LYS A 85 11.99 -1.33 4.80
C LYS A 85 10.65 -1.12 5.47
N ILE A 86 10.13 0.11 5.44
CA ILE A 86 8.82 0.45 6.03
C ILE A 86 7.73 -0.44 5.44
N ALA A 87 7.63 -0.50 4.11
CA ALA A 87 6.61 -1.28 3.42
C ALA A 87 6.65 -2.77 3.82
N HIS A 88 7.84 -3.37 3.88
CA HIS A 88 7.98 -4.80 4.18
C HIS A 88 7.79 -5.11 5.68
N VAL A 89 8.25 -4.25 6.59
CA VAL A 89 8.06 -4.46 8.04
C VAL A 89 6.59 -4.32 8.43
N GLU A 90 5.87 -3.39 7.82
CA GLU A 90 4.44 -3.21 8.05
C GLU A 90 3.61 -4.33 7.41
N LEU A 91 3.99 -4.79 6.20
CA LEU A 91 3.37 -5.96 5.58
C LEU A 91 3.60 -7.23 6.41
N LEU A 92 4.82 -7.42 6.92
CA LEU A 92 5.13 -8.50 7.86
C LEU A 92 4.24 -8.42 9.11
N SER A 93 4.11 -7.22 9.69
CA SER A 93 3.26 -7.02 10.87
C SER A 93 1.79 -7.31 10.56
N TRP A 94 1.33 -7.00 9.35
CA TRP A 94 -0.02 -7.34 8.90
C TRP A 94 -0.23 -8.86 8.85
N LEU A 95 0.72 -9.61 8.27
CA LEU A 95 0.67 -11.08 8.22
C LEU A 95 0.62 -11.71 9.61
N VAL A 96 1.43 -11.21 10.54
CA VAL A 96 1.51 -11.74 11.91
C VAL A 96 0.25 -11.41 12.70
N ASN A 97 -0.18 -10.15 12.69
CA ASN A 97 -1.25 -9.67 13.56
C ASN A 97 -2.65 -10.12 13.10
N ASP A 98 -2.89 -10.13 11.78
CA ASP A 98 -4.25 -10.27 11.26
C ASP A 98 -4.49 -11.65 10.60
N TYR A 99 -3.42 -12.33 10.18
CA TYR A 99 -3.49 -13.65 9.54
C TYR A 99 -2.78 -14.76 10.34
N GLY A 100 -2.27 -14.44 11.54
CA GLY A 100 -1.80 -15.44 12.50
C GLY A 100 -0.52 -16.17 12.12
N PHE A 101 0.29 -15.62 11.21
CA PHE A 101 1.60 -16.20 10.91
C PHE A 101 2.55 -16.10 12.10
N ASP A 102 3.40 -17.11 12.30
CA ASP A 102 4.61 -16.91 13.11
C ASP A 102 5.52 -15.88 12.43
N LYS A 103 6.17 -15.03 13.24
CA LYS A 103 6.99 -13.93 12.74
C LYS A 103 8.12 -14.39 11.82
N TRP A 104 8.82 -15.47 12.18
CA TRP A 104 9.97 -15.94 11.40
C TRP A 104 9.53 -16.69 10.15
N GLU A 105 8.44 -17.44 10.24
CA GLU A 105 7.81 -18.08 9.07
C GLU A 105 7.27 -17.05 8.08
N ALA A 106 6.62 -15.98 8.58
CA ALA A 106 6.14 -14.89 7.74
C ALA A 106 7.29 -14.21 6.98
N ILE A 107 8.42 -13.95 7.64
CA ILE A 107 9.62 -13.41 6.97
C ILE A 107 10.10 -14.36 5.87
N GLN A 108 10.19 -15.66 6.16
CA GLN A 108 10.65 -16.65 5.18
C GLN A 108 9.74 -16.69 3.95
N VAL A 109 8.41 -16.82 4.15
CA VAL A 109 7.46 -16.89 3.04
C VAL A 109 7.42 -15.57 2.27
N LEU A 110 7.33 -14.43 2.96
CA LEU A 110 7.35 -13.10 2.33
C LEU A 110 8.61 -12.92 1.47
N SER A 111 9.77 -13.46 1.88
CA SER A 111 10.99 -13.43 1.07
C SER A 111 10.93 -14.28 -0.20
N GLN A 112 10.08 -15.30 -0.28
CA GLN A 112 9.98 -16.18 -1.45
C GLN A 112 8.88 -15.76 -2.42
N VAL A 113 7.75 -15.28 -1.89
CA VAL A 113 6.54 -15.00 -2.69
C VAL A 113 6.16 -13.52 -2.72
N GLY A 114 6.74 -12.72 -1.82
CA GLY A 114 6.52 -11.29 -1.77
C GLY A 114 7.09 -10.63 -3.02
N THR A 115 6.37 -9.61 -3.50
CA THR A 115 6.84 -8.75 -4.60
C THR A 115 6.71 -7.30 -4.15
N CYS A 116 7.36 -6.38 -4.85
CA CYS A 116 7.18 -4.96 -4.59
C CYS A 116 7.25 -4.16 -5.88
N ARG A 117 6.59 -3.01 -5.90
CA ARG A 117 6.73 -2.00 -6.97
C ARG A 117 7.19 -0.68 -6.38
N ILE A 118 7.92 0.07 -7.17
CA ILE A 118 8.27 1.45 -6.86
C ILE A 118 7.12 2.32 -7.37
N GLY A 119 6.43 3.02 -6.47
CA GLY A 119 5.38 3.96 -6.85
C GLY A 119 5.99 5.15 -7.55
N ASN A 120 6.68 6.00 -6.78
CA ASN A 120 7.41 7.16 -7.28
C ASN A 120 8.83 7.24 -6.70
N VAL A 121 9.74 7.90 -7.44
CA VAL A 121 11.08 8.33 -6.97
C VAL A 121 11.34 9.81 -7.23
N VAL A 122 10.28 10.60 -7.41
CA VAL A 122 10.37 12.01 -7.84
C VAL A 122 9.92 12.97 -6.73
N ASP A 123 8.96 12.54 -5.90
CA ASP A 123 8.44 13.32 -4.79
C ASP A 123 9.44 13.54 -3.65
N PRO A 124 9.21 14.53 -2.77
CA PRO A 124 10.00 14.72 -1.54
C PRO A 124 10.20 13.46 -0.69
N ASN A 125 9.26 12.51 -0.74
CA ASN A 125 9.43 11.15 -0.21
C ASN A 125 9.14 10.15 -1.30
N TYR A 126 9.99 9.14 -1.47
CA TYR A 126 9.77 8.07 -2.45
C TYR A 126 8.85 7.02 -1.87
N THR A 127 8.11 6.31 -2.73
CA THR A 127 7.14 5.31 -2.28
C THR A 127 7.47 3.93 -2.84
N VAL A 128 7.44 2.91 -1.98
CA VAL A 128 7.51 1.49 -2.34
C VAL A 128 6.26 0.80 -1.84
N VAL A 129 5.64 -0.02 -2.69
CA VAL A 129 4.49 -0.84 -2.34
C VAL A 129 4.94 -2.29 -2.25
N ALA A 130 5.00 -2.85 -1.05
CA ALA A 130 5.25 -4.27 -0.82
C ALA A 130 3.94 -5.05 -0.94
N LYS A 131 3.97 -6.24 -1.55
CA LYS A 131 2.78 -7.02 -1.92
C LYS A 131 2.95 -8.48 -1.49
N PHE A 132 1.90 -9.07 -0.92
CA PHE A 132 1.83 -10.49 -0.59
C PHE A 132 0.63 -11.15 -1.29
N PRO A 133 0.81 -12.26 -2.02
CA PRO A 133 -0.29 -12.92 -2.73
C PRO A 133 -1.30 -13.54 -1.77
N LYS A 134 -2.58 -13.19 -1.93
CA LYS A 134 -3.69 -13.66 -1.10
C LYS A 134 -3.87 -15.17 -1.11
N LYS A 135 -3.51 -15.84 -2.22
CA LYS A 135 -3.56 -17.31 -2.33
C LYS A 135 -2.71 -18.05 -1.28
N TYR A 136 -1.76 -17.37 -0.63
CA TYR A 136 -0.94 -17.92 0.45
C TYR A 136 -1.37 -17.46 1.84
N LEU A 137 -2.44 -16.65 1.95
CA LEU A 137 -3.00 -16.31 3.24
C LEU A 137 -3.70 -17.53 3.82
N THR A 138 -3.51 -17.71 5.12
CA THR A 138 -4.26 -18.66 5.94
C THR A 138 -5.70 -18.19 6.04
N SER A 139 -6.65 -19.11 5.84
CA SER A 139 -8.06 -18.84 6.15
C SER A 139 -8.18 -18.66 7.66
N ASN A 140 -8.68 -17.51 8.10
CA ASN A 140 -9.20 -17.36 9.47
C ASN A 140 -10.49 -18.15 9.65
#